data_AF-A0AAW0UFA9-F1
#
_entry.id   AF-A0AAW0UFA9-F1
#
_cell.length_a   1.000
_cell.length_b   1.000
_cell.length_c   1.000
_cell.angle_alpha   90.00
_cell.angle_beta   90.00
_cell.angle_gamma   90.00
#
_symmetry.space_group_name_H-M   'P 1'
#
loop_
_entity.id
_entity.type
_entity.pdbx_description
1 polymer ?
#
loop_
_entity_poly.entity_id
_entity_poly.type
_entity_poly.pdbx_seq_one_letter_code
_entity_poly.pdbx_strand_id
1 'polypeptide(L)'
;MEDRIHDAIAHGYVEDEQGNKINIENDHGIDILGDIIQSSMYSPNRKYYGNLTTLAYTLLDHQTDPKNKEHIDSLPPYTKEQLVFPGITVADIQIQGNLETYFEEYKYDLINAFNDNTTQTEFYDIYATMPRLNHKEFTYKIKVQNNNGSPKEVCHSHPRHAVPRRPLACYRDGPLREDSDPGDNEITRKSSEASITVPDVPTYKTLVEMTESHQTLEMYESATGIPNRLLLPKGNEEGVQFRLLVAVTDAQQDVNDESIITMNKYHHYGVRGVQPDKRPFGYPLDRRVPDEHIVDEVPNIKETMVKVYNHNVFIPIPHN
;
A
#
# COMPACT_ATOMS: atom_id res chain seq x y z
N MET A 1 20.05 21.69 -5.98
CA MET A 1 19.34 20.99 -4.88
C MET A 1 19.45 19.51 -5.11
N GLU A 2 18.99 19.04 -6.28
CA GLU A 2 19.18 17.68 -6.79
C GLU A 2 20.62 17.16 -6.62
N ASP A 3 21.63 17.83 -7.20
CA ASP A 3 23.04 17.39 -7.08
C ASP A 3 23.49 17.19 -5.62
N ARG A 4 23.01 18.02 -4.68
CA ARG A 4 23.37 17.91 -3.25
C ARG A 4 22.77 16.69 -2.59
N ILE A 5 21.58 16.26 -3.05
CA ILE A 5 20.93 15.04 -2.57
C ILE A 5 21.63 13.82 -3.19
N HIS A 6 21.98 13.85 -4.48
CA HIS A 6 22.79 12.79 -5.09
C HIS A 6 24.15 12.67 -4.42
N ASP A 7 24.82 13.79 -4.14
CA ASP A 7 26.07 13.79 -3.40
C ASP A 7 25.86 13.17 -2.02
N ALA A 8 24.83 13.55 -1.26
CA ALA A 8 24.57 12.95 0.05
C ALA A 8 24.33 11.43 -0.01
N ILE A 9 23.56 10.97 -1.00
CA ILE A 9 23.32 9.55 -1.27
C ILE A 9 24.65 8.85 -1.61
N ALA A 10 25.44 9.41 -2.52
CA ALA A 10 26.71 8.84 -2.96
C ALA A 10 27.76 8.80 -1.84
N HIS A 11 27.72 9.76 -0.91
CA HIS A 11 28.59 9.79 0.25
C HIS A 11 28.10 8.90 1.41
N GLY A 12 26.85 8.43 1.39
CA GLY A 12 26.25 7.64 2.47
C GLY A 12 25.88 8.45 3.72
N TYR A 13 25.87 9.78 3.66
CA TYR A 13 25.48 10.64 4.78
C TYR A 13 24.85 11.97 4.33
N VAL A 14 24.02 12.57 5.19
CA VAL A 14 23.53 13.96 5.06
C VAL A 14 24.19 14.86 6.11
N GLU A 15 24.23 16.17 5.87
CA GLU A 15 24.79 17.17 6.79
C GLU A 15 23.67 17.98 7.46
N ASP A 16 23.66 18.07 8.79
CA ASP A 16 22.73 18.93 9.53
C ASP A 16 23.09 20.42 9.43
N GLU A 17 22.28 21.31 10.02
CA GLU A 17 22.55 22.76 10.01
C GLU A 17 23.87 23.16 10.69
N GLN A 18 24.43 22.30 11.54
CA GLN A 18 25.71 22.50 12.23
C GLN A 18 26.89 21.86 11.49
N GLY A 19 26.64 21.16 10.38
CA GLY A 19 27.66 20.45 9.60
C GLY A 19 28.04 19.07 10.14
N ASN A 20 27.26 18.50 11.07
CA ASN A 20 27.46 17.13 11.50
C ASN A 20 26.94 16.14 10.45
N LYS A 21 27.65 15.03 10.27
CA LYS A 21 27.29 13.98 9.32
C LYS A 21 26.33 12.98 9.95
N ILE A 22 25.16 12.81 9.36
CA ILE A 22 24.15 11.83 9.73
C ILE A 22 24.21 10.70 8.70
N ASN A 23 24.59 9.50 9.15
CA ASN A 23 24.68 8.31 8.30
C ASN A 23 23.28 7.92 7.77
N ILE A 24 23.18 7.63 6.47
CA ILE A 24 21.95 7.18 5.78
C ILE A 24 22.08 5.79 5.15
N GLU A 25 23.20 5.09 5.32
CA GLU A 25 23.37 3.67 4.92
C GLU A 25 22.83 2.73 6.01
N ASN A 26 21.63 2.99 6.49
CA ASN A 26 20.96 2.21 7.52
C ASN A 26 19.45 2.19 7.27
N ASP A 27 18.72 1.43 8.09
CA ASP A 27 17.29 1.20 7.90
C ASP A 27 16.43 2.47 8.02
N HIS A 28 16.94 3.54 8.64
CA HIS A 28 16.27 4.85 8.76
C HIS A 28 16.75 5.89 7.74
N GLY A 29 17.73 5.54 6.91
CA GLY A 29 18.28 6.45 5.91
C GLY A 29 17.25 6.93 4.90
N ILE A 30 16.31 6.04 4.52
CA ILE A 30 15.22 6.37 3.60
C ILE A 30 14.25 7.40 4.18
N ASP A 31 14.01 7.37 5.50
CA ASP A 31 13.14 8.34 6.17
C ASP A 31 13.77 9.73 6.14
N ILE A 32 15.07 9.81 6.45
CA ILE A 32 15.86 11.06 6.42
C ILE A 32 15.93 11.62 4.99
N LEU A 33 16.06 10.74 3.99
CA LEU A 33 16.03 11.15 2.58
C LEU A 33 14.63 11.64 2.17
N GLY A 34 13.58 10.97 2.61
CA GLY A 34 12.19 11.43 2.45
C GLY A 34 12.00 12.83 3.03
N ASP A 35 12.54 13.06 4.23
CA ASP A 35 12.49 14.35 4.90
C ASP A 35 13.23 15.45 4.14
N ILE A 36 14.43 15.20 3.59
CA ILE A 36 15.15 16.23 2.81
C ILE A 36 14.56 16.44 1.41
N ILE A 37 14.04 15.40 0.74
CA ILE A 37 13.48 15.48 -0.62
C ILE A 37 12.11 16.17 -0.59
N GLN A 38 11.20 15.68 0.27
CA GLN A 38 9.93 16.36 0.54
C GLN A 38 10.14 17.72 1.21
N SER A 39 11.25 17.82 1.93
CA SER A 39 11.65 18.99 2.70
C SER A 39 10.64 19.31 3.79
N SER A 40 10.27 18.24 4.49
CA SER A 40 9.42 18.24 5.67
C SER A 40 10.04 19.10 6.78
N MET A 41 9.26 19.37 7.84
CA MET A 41 9.78 20.04 9.04
C MET A 41 10.88 19.22 9.74
N TYR A 42 10.99 17.93 9.44
CA TYR A 42 11.97 17.02 10.02
C TYR A 42 13.29 16.96 9.24
N SER A 43 13.37 17.63 8.08
CA SER A 43 14.61 17.74 7.33
C SER A 43 15.74 18.35 8.18
N PRO A 44 16.89 17.67 8.33
CA PRO A 44 17.99 18.11 9.19
C PRO A 44 18.67 19.40 8.72
N ASN A 45 18.50 19.78 7.44
CA ASN A 45 19.06 21.01 6.90
C ASN A 45 18.27 21.53 5.69
N ARG A 46 17.10 22.12 5.95
CA ARG A 46 16.18 22.65 4.92
C ARG A 46 16.80 23.74 4.05
N LYS A 47 17.72 24.54 4.60
CA LYS A 47 18.39 25.61 3.84
C LYS A 47 19.35 25.04 2.80
N TYR A 48 20.01 23.92 3.12
CA TYR A 48 21.00 23.31 2.25
C TYR A 48 20.37 22.38 1.21
N TYR A 49 19.48 21.47 1.64
CA TYR A 49 18.82 20.51 0.75
C TYR A 49 17.59 21.08 0.03
N GLY A 50 17.01 22.16 0.55
CA GLY A 50 16.01 22.97 -0.13
C GLY A 50 14.57 22.48 0.04
N ASN A 51 13.72 22.69 -0.98
CA ASN A 51 12.36 22.17 -1.07
C ASN A 51 12.10 21.48 -2.41
N LEU A 52 12.77 20.33 -2.64
CA LEU A 52 12.81 19.72 -3.95
C LEU A 52 11.42 19.27 -4.40
N THR A 53 10.65 18.60 -3.55
CA THR A 53 9.31 18.11 -3.91
C THR A 53 8.29 19.23 -4.11
N THR A 54 8.27 20.29 -3.30
CA THR A 54 7.32 21.40 -3.54
C THR A 54 7.72 22.20 -4.78
N LEU A 55 9.03 22.40 -5.00
CA LEU A 55 9.54 23.02 -6.22
C LEU A 55 9.24 22.14 -7.44
N ALA A 56 9.39 20.82 -7.31
CA ALA A 56 9.04 19.85 -8.32
C ALA A 56 7.53 19.93 -8.59
N TYR A 57 6.62 19.82 -7.61
CA TYR A 57 5.18 20.02 -7.86
C TYR A 57 4.86 21.36 -8.53
N THR A 58 5.54 22.45 -8.16
CA THR A 58 5.37 23.77 -8.80
C THR A 58 5.87 23.77 -10.27
N LEU A 59 6.90 22.98 -10.59
CA LEU A 59 7.46 22.83 -11.93
C LEU A 59 6.73 21.74 -12.77
N LEU A 60 6.23 20.69 -12.11
CA LEU A 60 5.56 19.49 -12.65
C LEU A 60 4.06 19.68 -12.83
N ASP A 61 3.52 20.85 -12.45
CA ASP A 61 2.36 21.44 -13.15
C ASP A 61 2.64 21.50 -14.69
N HIS A 62 3.91 21.28 -15.10
CA HIS A 62 4.35 20.78 -16.41
C HIS A 62 5.27 19.51 -16.35
N GLN A 63 4.69 18.33 -16.01
CA GLN A 63 5.14 16.93 -16.26
C GLN A 63 6.24 16.25 -15.38
N THR A 64 5.76 15.37 -14.46
CA THR A 64 6.28 14.11 -13.80
C THR A 64 7.80 13.82 -13.54
N ASP A 65 8.17 13.46 -12.28
CA ASP A 65 9.55 13.21 -11.76
C ASP A 65 9.82 11.73 -11.30
N PRO A 66 10.99 11.12 -11.62
CA PRO A 66 11.44 9.74 -11.29
C PRO A 66 12.39 9.51 -10.06
N LYS A 67 12.75 10.50 -9.21
CA LYS A 67 13.97 10.45 -8.35
C LYS A 67 14.03 9.52 -7.13
N ASN A 68 12.94 9.15 -6.46
CA ASN A 68 13.01 8.26 -5.28
C ASN A 68 13.64 6.89 -5.59
N LYS A 69 13.66 6.51 -6.86
CA LYS A 69 14.20 5.24 -7.33
C LYS A 69 15.73 5.16 -7.22
N GLU A 70 16.47 6.27 -7.29
CA GLU A 70 17.93 6.22 -7.37
C GLU A 70 18.61 5.84 -6.05
N HIS A 71 18.14 6.34 -4.91
CA HIS A 71 18.68 5.91 -3.62
C HIS A 71 18.35 4.44 -3.34
N ILE A 72 17.10 4.05 -3.57
CA ILE A 72 16.65 2.67 -3.37
C ILE A 72 17.46 1.69 -4.24
N ASP A 73 17.75 2.07 -5.49
CA ASP A 73 18.58 1.28 -6.40
C ASP A 73 20.09 1.30 -6.01
N SER A 74 20.53 2.24 -5.15
CA SER A 74 21.90 2.30 -4.60
C SER A 74 22.12 1.38 -3.40
N LEU A 75 21.04 1.05 -2.66
CA LEU A 75 21.13 0.12 -1.53
C LEU A 75 21.54 -1.27 -2.01
N PRO A 76 22.39 -2.00 -1.25
CA PRO A 76 22.75 -3.35 -1.61
C PRO A 76 21.50 -4.24 -1.65
N PRO A 77 21.36 -5.11 -2.67
CA PRO A 77 20.32 -6.13 -2.72
C PRO A 77 20.27 -6.94 -1.43
N TYR A 78 19.08 -7.39 -1.04
CA TYR A 78 18.95 -8.29 0.10
C TYR A 78 19.71 -9.59 -0.13
N THR A 79 20.40 -10.07 0.91
CA THR A 79 20.96 -11.42 0.90
C THR A 79 19.88 -12.45 1.21
N LYS A 80 20.11 -13.72 0.84
CA LYS A 80 19.20 -14.82 1.15
C LYS A 80 18.93 -14.91 2.66
N GLU A 81 19.95 -14.73 3.48
CA GLU A 81 19.86 -14.79 4.94
C GLU A 81 18.99 -13.67 5.51
N GLN A 82 18.93 -12.50 4.87
CA GLN A 82 18.07 -11.39 5.27
C GLN A 82 16.59 -11.65 4.93
N LEU A 83 16.30 -12.49 3.92
CA LEU A 83 14.96 -12.79 3.45
C LEU A 83 14.36 -14.05 4.08
N VAL A 84 15.20 -15.03 4.42
CA VAL A 84 14.76 -16.33 4.94
C VAL A 84 14.14 -16.18 6.32
N PHE A 85 12.93 -16.74 6.47
CA PHE A 85 12.30 -17.01 7.76
C PHE A 85 12.46 -18.51 8.08
N PRO A 86 13.40 -18.90 8.97
CA PRO A 86 13.71 -20.31 9.20
C PRO A 86 12.51 -21.15 9.63
N GLY A 87 12.32 -22.29 8.95
CA GLY A 87 11.25 -23.25 9.24
C GLY A 87 9.87 -22.84 8.73
N ILE A 88 9.71 -21.67 8.10
CA ILE A 88 8.46 -21.26 7.45
C ILE A 88 8.57 -21.45 5.94
N THR A 89 7.53 -21.99 5.31
CA THR A 89 7.48 -22.19 3.86
C THR A 89 6.11 -21.85 3.30
N VAL A 90 6.06 -21.07 2.23
CA VAL A 90 4.82 -20.82 1.48
C VAL A 90 4.65 -21.94 0.47
N ALA A 91 3.78 -22.89 0.79
CA ALA A 91 3.57 -24.08 -0.03
C ALA A 91 2.75 -23.77 -1.29
N ASP A 92 1.70 -22.96 -1.18
CA ASP A 92 0.78 -22.69 -2.29
C ASP A 92 0.06 -21.35 -2.13
N ILE A 93 -0.32 -20.73 -3.25
CA ILE A 93 -1.11 -19.49 -3.31
C ILE A 93 -2.28 -19.74 -4.25
N GLN A 94 -3.50 -19.70 -3.70
CA GLN A 94 -4.73 -19.88 -4.46
C GLN A 94 -5.61 -18.64 -4.34
N ILE A 95 -6.40 -18.39 -5.38
CA ILE A 95 -7.43 -17.35 -5.37
C ILE A 95 -8.78 -18.04 -5.54
N GLN A 96 -9.66 -17.83 -4.56
CA GLN A 96 -11.05 -18.21 -4.64
C GLN A 96 -11.86 -17.05 -5.21
N GLY A 97 -12.57 -17.30 -6.31
CA GLY A 97 -13.28 -16.28 -7.09
C GLY A 97 -12.51 -15.88 -8.34
N ASN A 98 -13.09 -14.97 -9.13
CA ASN A 98 -12.49 -14.49 -10.37
C ASN A 98 -11.94 -13.07 -10.17
N LEU A 99 -10.72 -12.82 -10.63
CA LEU A 99 -10.16 -11.48 -10.71
C LEU A 99 -10.75 -10.76 -11.93
N GLU A 100 -11.90 -10.13 -11.72
CA GLU A 100 -12.66 -9.44 -12.75
C GLU A 100 -12.96 -8.01 -12.33
N THR A 101 -12.72 -7.08 -13.24
CA THR A 101 -13.10 -5.68 -13.09
C THR A 101 -14.22 -5.30 -14.04
N TYR A 102 -14.96 -4.26 -13.65
CA TYR A 102 -16.09 -3.71 -14.38
C TYR A 102 -16.20 -2.22 -14.08
N PHE A 103 -17.05 -1.53 -14.84
CA PHE A 103 -17.46 -0.17 -14.49
C PHE A 103 -18.83 -0.20 -13.85
N GLU A 104 -19.03 0.61 -12.84
CA GLU A 104 -20.35 0.89 -12.29
C GLU A 104 -20.61 2.38 -12.35
N GLU A 105 -21.88 2.72 -12.50
CA GLU A 105 -22.33 4.08 -12.43
C GLU A 105 -22.34 4.58 -10.97
N TYR A 106 -21.80 5.76 -10.74
CA TYR A 106 -21.73 6.38 -9.43
C TYR A 106 -22.34 7.78 -9.46
N LYS A 107 -23.21 8.07 -8.50
CA LYS A 107 -23.83 9.39 -8.28
C LYS A 107 -23.06 10.16 -7.23
N TYR A 108 -22.56 11.33 -7.60
CA TYR A 108 -21.88 12.26 -6.70
C TYR A 108 -22.80 13.45 -6.42
N ASP A 109 -23.03 13.73 -5.14
CA ASP A 109 -23.84 14.86 -4.67
C ASP A 109 -23.07 16.18 -4.83
N LEU A 110 -23.67 17.12 -5.57
CA LEU A 110 -23.08 18.43 -5.88
C LEU A 110 -23.68 19.57 -5.07
N ILE A 111 -24.50 19.31 -4.06
CA ILE A 111 -25.22 20.36 -3.34
C ILE A 111 -24.30 21.46 -2.79
N ASN A 112 -23.13 21.09 -2.26
CA ASN A 112 -22.16 22.04 -1.72
C ASN A 112 -21.40 22.84 -2.78
N ALA A 113 -21.53 22.49 -4.07
CA ALA A 113 -20.92 23.24 -5.17
C ALA A 113 -21.79 24.44 -5.61
N PHE A 114 -23.06 24.50 -5.17
CA PHE A 114 -23.97 25.59 -5.47
C PHE A 114 -24.12 26.49 -4.24
N ASN A 115 -23.82 27.78 -4.44
CA ASN A 115 -24.09 28.79 -3.44
C ASN A 115 -25.47 29.38 -3.73
N ASP A 116 -26.50 28.84 -3.07
CA ASP A 116 -27.81 29.47 -3.10
C ASP A 116 -27.82 30.63 -2.10
N ASN A 117 -27.80 31.86 -2.60
CA ASN A 117 -27.92 33.06 -1.77
C ASN A 117 -29.33 33.21 -1.14
N THR A 118 -30.24 32.28 -1.39
CA THR A 118 -31.54 32.23 -0.72
C THR A 118 -31.45 31.39 0.55
N THR A 119 -31.97 31.92 1.65
CA THR A 119 -32.01 31.27 2.98
C THR A 119 -32.95 30.05 3.06
N GLN A 120 -33.28 29.42 1.93
CA GLN A 120 -34.18 28.28 1.87
C GLN A 120 -33.38 26.98 1.96
N THR A 121 -33.59 26.28 3.07
CA THR A 121 -32.99 25.00 3.44
C THR A 121 -33.62 23.82 2.68
N GLU A 122 -33.91 23.96 1.39
CA GLU A 122 -34.35 22.83 0.57
C GLU A 122 -33.12 22.22 -0.12
N PHE A 123 -32.81 20.98 0.24
CA PHE A 123 -31.75 20.22 -0.43
C PHE A 123 -32.23 19.93 -1.86
N TYR A 124 -31.74 20.68 -2.85
CA TYR A 124 -31.91 20.31 -4.25
C TYR A 124 -31.09 19.06 -4.55
N ASP A 125 -31.73 18.01 -5.07
CA ASP A 125 -31.09 16.78 -5.51
C ASP A 125 -30.31 17.01 -6.82
N ILE A 126 -29.12 17.61 -6.71
CA ILE A 126 -28.21 17.85 -7.83
C ILE A 126 -27.10 16.82 -7.81
N TYR A 127 -27.09 15.92 -8.79
CA TYR A 127 -26.11 14.84 -8.89
C TYR A 127 -25.30 14.93 -10.19
N ALA A 128 -23.99 14.70 -10.09
CA ALA A 128 -23.18 14.25 -11.22
C ALA A 128 -23.18 12.73 -11.28
N THR A 129 -23.19 12.17 -12.48
CA THR A 129 -23.10 10.73 -12.68
C THR A 129 -21.81 10.43 -13.44
N MET A 130 -21.03 9.47 -12.95
CA MET A 130 -19.77 9.07 -13.59
C MET A 130 -19.53 7.56 -13.50
N PRO A 131 -18.96 6.93 -14.53
CA PRO A 131 -18.50 5.55 -14.43
C PRO A 131 -17.25 5.48 -13.55
N ARG A 132 -17.23 4.54 -12.60
CA ARG A 132 -16.06 4.23 -11.76
C ARG A 132 -15.66 2.77 -11.95
N LEU A 133 -14.35 2.53 -12.02
CA LEU A 133 -13.83 1.16 -12.02
C LEU A 133 -14.16 0.49 -10.69
N ASN A 134 -14.48 -0.80 -10.75
CA ASN A 134 -14.68 -1.66 -9.59
C ASN A 134 -14.22 -3.09 -9.91
N HIS A 135 -14.18 -3.96 -8.90
CA HIS A 135 -13.87 -5.37 -9.06
C HIS A 135 -14.86 -6.28 -8.33
N LYS A 136 -14.89 -7.56 -8.70
CA LYS A 136 -15.63 -8.59 -7.95
C LYS A 136 -14.86 -8.95 -6.69
N GLU A 137 -15.57 -9.35 -5.64
CA GLU A 137 -14.95 -9.89 -4.43
C GLU A 137 -14.22 -11.20 -4.76
N PHE A 138 -13.04 -11.38 -4.14
CA PHE A 138 -12.25 -12.59 -4.22
C PHE A 138 -11.53 -12.82 -2.89
N THR A 139 -10.92 -13.99 -2.73
CA THR A 139 -10.24 -14.36 -1.48
C THR A 139 -8.92 -15.05 -1.78
N TYR A 140 -7.84 -14.55 -1.20
CA TYR A 140 -6.55 -15.23 -1.19
C TYR A 140 -6.57 -16.38 -0.19
N LYS A 141 -6.01 -17.52 -0.59
CA LYS A 141 -5.77 -18.69 0.25
C LYS A 141 -4.31 -19.07 0.14
N ILE A 142 -3.55 -18.78 1.17
CA ILE A 142 -2.10 -19.01 1.22
C ILE A 142 -1.85 -20.19 2.14
N LYS A 143 -1.25 -21.26 1.61
CA LYS A 143 -0.84 -22.40 2.42
C LYS A 143 0.56 -22.17 2.95
N VAL A 144 0.70 -22.14 4.27
CA VAL A 144 1.96 -21.91 4.98
C VAL A 144 2.29 -23.14 5.81
N GLN A 145 3.49 -23.67 5.64
CA GLN A 145 4.00 -24.77 6.45
C GLN A 145 4.95 -24.21 7.51
N ASN A 146 4.67 -24.54 8.77
CA ASN A 146 5.57 -24.26 9.88
C ASN A 146 6.23 -25.57 10.32
N ASN A 147 7.48 -25.74 9.91
CA ASN A 147 8.32 -26.89 10.27
C ASN A 147 9.05 -26.69 11.59
N ASN A 148 8.74 -25.63 12.34
CA ASN A 148 9.21 -25.47 13.71
C ASN A 148 8.37 -26.32 14.67
N GLY A 149 8.98 -26.81 15.75
CA GLY A 149 8.27 -27.52 16.82
C GLY A 149 7.41 -26.62 17.71
N SER A 150 7.21 -25.36 17.35
CA SER A 150 6.45 -24.37 18.10
C SER A 150 5.71 -23.41 17.16
N PRO A 151 4.62 -22.79 17.63
CA PRO A 151 3.97 -21.72 16.88
C PRO A 151 4.93 -20.57 16.56
N LYS A 152 4.69 -19.88 15.45
CA LYS A 152 5.42 -18.70 15.00
C LYS A 152 4.45 -17.58 14.65
N GLU A 153 4.80 -16.34 14.98
CA GLU A 153 4.02 -15.17 14.60
C GLU A 153 4.45 -14.71 13.21
N VAL A 154 3.48 -14.58 12.29
CA VAL A 154 3.76 -14.29 10.89
C VAL A 154 3.10 -13.00 10.41
N CYS A 155 3.82 -12.27 9.57
CA CYS A 155 3.30 -11.19 8.72
C CYS A 155 3.26 -11.67 7.27
N HIS A 156 2.30 -11.20 6.47
CA HIS A 156 2.30 -11.46 5.02
C HIS A 156 2.10 -10.18 4.20
N SER A 157 2.80 -10.12 3.08
CA SER A 157 2.68 -9.04 2.11
C SER A 157 2.24 -9.55 0.75
N HIS A 158 1.35 -8.78 0.12
CA HIS A 158 0.82 -8.99 -1.22
C HIS A 158 1.21 -7.80 -2.12
N PRO A 159 1.71 -8.04 -3.32
CA PRO A 159 2.08 -7.00 -4.23
C PRO A 159 0.91 -6.31 -4.91
N ARG A 160 1.14 -5.05 -5.24
CA ARG A 160 0.29 -4.20 -6.08
C ARG A 160 1.14 -3.56 -7.19
N HIS A 161 0.49 -3.34 -8.34
CA HIS A 161 1.00 -2.77 -9.58
C HIS A 161 1.88 -3.68 -10.42
N ALA A 162 1.23 -4.34 -11.35
CA ALA A 162 1.87 -5.15 -12.35
C ALA A 162 1.96 -4.36 -13.66
N VAL A 163 3.15 -3.83 -13.92
CA VAL A 163 3.54 -3.52 -15.29
C VAL A 163 3.85 -4.87 -15.93
N PRO A 164 3.44 -5.14 -17.18
CA PRO A 164 3.87 -6.36 -17.85
C PRO A 164 5.39 -6.49 -17.77
N ARG A 165 5.88 -7.57 -17.14
CA ARG A 165 7.31 -7.93 -17.04
C ARG A 165 8.18 -7.10 -16.07
N ARG A 166 7.63 -6.45 -15.04
CA ARG A 166 8.44 -5.91 -13.92
C ARG A 166 7.98 -6.44 -12.56
N PRO A 167 8.91 -6.66 -11.60
CA PRO A 167 8.57 -6.96 -10.21
C PRO A 167 7.70 -5.84 -9.63
N LEU A 168 6.77 -6.24 -8.77
CA LEU A 168 5.69 -5.40 -8.25
C LEU A 168 6.17 -4.59 -7.04
N ALA A 169 5.41 -3.57 -6.63
CA ALA A 169 5.56 -3.02 -5.29
C ALA A 169 4.87 -3.95 -4.28
N CYS A 170 5.59 -4.44 -3.26
CA CYS A 170 5.00 -5.28 -2.21
C CYS A 170 4.32 -4.43 -1.15
N TYR A 171 3.08 -4.73 -0.75
CA TYR A 171 2.42 -4.06 0.36
C TYR A 171 2.00 -5.08 1.40
N ARG A 172 2.19 -4.77 2.68
CA ARG A 172 1.64 -5.60 3.76
C ARG A 172 0.13 -5.59 3.65
N ASP A 173 -0.49 -6.76 3.54
CA ASP A 173 -1.93 -6.88 3.30
C ASP A 173 -2.51 -7.95 4.21
N GLY A 174 -2.87 -7.53 5.43
CA GLY A 174 -3.30 -8.38 6.53
C GLY A 174 -3.01 -7.76 7.91
N PRO A 175 -3.40 -8.42 9.01
CA PRO A 175 -3.01 -8.01 10.36
C PRO A 175 -1.49 -8.12 10.53
N LEU A 176 -0.95 -7.30 11.44
CA LEU A 176 0.48 -7.32 11.82
C LEU A 176 0.92 -8.62 12.49
N ARG A 177 -0.02 -9.48 12.85
CA ARG A 177 0.26 -10.73 13.54
C ARG A 177 -0.82 -11.74 13.25
N GLU A 178 -0.39 -12.94 12.88
CA GLU A 178 -1.21 -14.15 12.87
C GLU A 178 -0.35 -15.30 13.40
N ASP A 179 -0.93 -16.18 14.20
CA ASP A 179 -0.20 -17.33 14.75
C ASP A 179 -0.21 -18.45 13.69
N SER A 180 0.97 -19.02 13.42
CA SER A 180 1.14 -20.20 12.58
C SER A 180 1.55 -21.38 13.45
N ASP A 181 0.65 -22.33 13.63
CA ASP A 181 0.89 -23.55 14.41
C ASP A 181 1.83 -24.51 13.67
N PRO A 182 2.55 -25.40 14.37
CA PRO A 182 3.36 -26.44 13.73
C PRO A 182 2.55 -27.29 12.73
N GLY A 183 3.07 -27.46 11.52
CA GLY A 183 2.42 -28.17 10.42
C GLY A 183 1.82 -27.26 9.35
N ASP A 184 0.77 -27.74 8.68
CA ASP A 184 0.11 -27.04 7.58
C ASP A 184 -0.92 -26.02 8.10
N ASN A 185 -0.82 -24.78 7.65
CA ASN A 185 -1.73 -23.68 7.94
C ASN A 185 -2.32 -23.12 6.64
N GLU A 186 -3.54 -22.60 6.67
CA GLU A 186 -4.17 -21.88 5.55
C GLU A 186 -4.56 -20.47 6.00
N ILE A 187 -3.87 -19.46 5.48
CA ILE A 187 -4.20 -18.05 5.67
C ILE A 187 -5.25 -17.67 4.62
N THR A 188 -6.41 -17.21 5.07
CA THR A 188 -7.52 -16.78 4.21
C THR A 188 -7.74 -15.28 4.33
N ARG A 189 -7.75 -14.54 3.21
CA ARG A 189 -7.92 -13.07 3.20
C ARG A 189 -8.82 -12.59 2.09
N LYS A 190 -9.84 -11.81 2.43
CA LYS A 190 -10.79 -11.24 1.45
C LYS A 190 -10.23 -9.97 0.83
N SER A 191 -10.58 -9.70 -0.43
CA SER A 191 -10.27 -8.41 -1.08
C SER A 191 -10.81 -7.19 -0.33
N SER A 192 -11.95 -7.33 0.34
CA SER A 192 -12.54 -6.28 1.19
C SER A 192 -11.75 -5.96 2.46
N GLU A 193 -10.84 -6.85 2.87
CA GLU A 193 -10.02 -6.70 4.07
C GLU A 193 -8.64 -6.11 3.75
N ALA A 194 -8.45 -5.65 2.50
CA ALA A 194 -7.16 -5.20 2.04
C ALA A 194 -6.70 -3.93 2.77
N SER A 195 -5.54 -4.00 3.42
CA SER A 195 -5.04 -2.98 4.36
C SER A 195 -4.72 -1.62 3.72
N ILE A 196 -4.37 -1.64 2.43
CA ILE A 196 -4.04 -0.45 1.66
C ILE A 196 -5.30 0.30 1.21
N THR A 197 -6.45 -0.34 1.31
CA THR A 197 -7.68 0.19 0.76
C THR A 197 -8.63 0.75 1.80
N VAL A 198 -9.40 1.75 1.38
CA VAL A 198 -10.49 2.33 2.15
C VAL A 198 -11.82 2.15 1.39
N PRO A 199 -12.94 2.00 2.11
CA PRO A 199 -14.25 2.00 1.46
C PRO A 199 -14.53 3.37 0.83
N ASP A 200 -15.51 3.42 -0.07
CA ASP A 200 -16.03 4.71 -0.52
C ASP A 200 -16.70 5.44 0.64
N VAL A 201 -16.48 6.75 0.72
CA VAL A 201 -17.13 7.60 1.71
C VAL A 201 -18.57 7.87 1.25
N PRO A 202 -19.59 7.64 2.10
CA PRO A 202 -20.98 7.97 1.79
C PRO A 202 -21.17 9.46 1.51
N THR A 203 -22.32 9.82 0.92
CA THR A 203 -22.67 11.22 0.72
C THR A 203 -22.80 11.95 2.06
N TYR A 204 -22.62 13.26 2.05
CA TYR A 204 -22.78 14.09 3.26
C TYR A 204 -24.16 13.88 3.90
N LYS A 205 -25.22 13.83 3.09
CA LYS A 205 -26.58 13.52 3.54
C LYS A 205 -26.65 12.18 4.27
N THR A 206 -26.09 11.11 3.69
CA THR A 206 -26.06 9.79 4.33
C THR A 206 -25.27 9.82 5.64
N LEU A 207 -24.15 10.55 5.70
CA LEU A 207 -23.37 10.68 6.94
C LEU A 207 -24.15 11.41 8.04
N VAL A 208 -24.92 12.46 7.71
CA VAL A 208 -25.82 13.15 8.65
C VAL A 208 -26.89 12.19 9.16
N GLU A 209 -27.58 11.48 8.27
CA GLU A 209 -28.62 10.49 8.64
C GLU A 209 -28.06 9.36 9.52
N MET A 210 -26.86 8.85 9.21
CA MET A 210 -26.16 7.85 10.04
C MET A 210 -25.83 8.40 11.43
N THR A 211 -25.41 9.67 11.52
CA THR A 211 -25.10 10.34 12.79
C THR A 211 -26.36 10.52 13.63
N GLU A 212 -27.45 11.01 13.03
CA GLU A 212 -28.74 11.21 13.71
C GLU A 212 -29.34 9.87 14.18
N SER A 213 -29.14 8.81 13.41
CA SER A 213 -29.54 7.44 13.77
C SER A 213 -28.55 6.71 14.69
N HIS A 214 -27.51 7.40 15.20
CA HIS A 214 -26.52 6.86 16.13
C HIS A 214 -25.80 5.60 15.59
N GLN A 215 -25.61 5.50 14.27
CA GLN A 215 -24.81 4.45 13.65
C GLN A 215 -23.31 4.71 13.86
N THR A 216 -22.50 3.64 13.88
CA THR A 216 -21.04 3.78 13.93
C THR A 216 -20.50 4.31 12.60
N LEU A 217 -19.56 5.26 12.69
CA LEU A 217 -18.86 5.86 11.55
C LEU A 217 -17.38 5.47 11.49
N GLU A 218 -16.94 4.52 12.34
CA GLU A 218 -15.53 4.11 12.49
C GLU A 218 -14.87 3.78 11.12
N MET A 219 -15.61 3.13 10.23
CA MET A 219 -15.10 2.76 8.89
C MET A 219 -14.83 3.96 7.96
N TYR A 220 -15.34 5.15 8.28
CA TYR A 220 -15.19 6.38 7.50
C TYR A 220 -14.36 7.45 8.22
N GLU A 221 -13.74 7.12 9.36
CA GLU A 221 -12.90 8.07 10.13
C GLU A 221 -11.67 8.54 9.36
N SER A 222 -11.16 7.73 8.42
CA SER A 222 -10.05 8.08 7.55
C SER A 222 -10.39 7.77 6.09
N ALA A 223 -10.24 8.79 5.22
CA ALA A 223 -10.28 8.64 3.77
C ALA A 223 -8.87 8.48 3.16
N THR A 224 -7.83 8.39 3.98
CA THR A 224 -6.45 8.23 3.52
C THR A 224 -6.23 6.79 3.07
N GLY A 225 -6.27 6.56 1.77
CA GLY A 225 -5.98 5.26 1.18
C GLY A 225 -6.46 5.14 -0.23
N ILE A 226 -6.15 4.01 -0.86
CA ILE A 226 -6.63 3.76 -2.21
C ILE A 226 -8.08 3.29 -2.11
N PRO A 227 -9.04 3.82 -2.89
CA PRO A 227 -10.39 3.27 -2.90
C PRO A 227 -10.37 1.76 -3.18
N ASN A 228 -11.08 0.96 -2.39
CA ASN A 228 -11.06 -0.51 -2.51
C ASN A 228 -11.39 -1.00 -3.92
N ARG A 229 -12.34 -0.34 -4.59
CA ARG A 229 -12.66 -0.55 -6.00
C ARG A 229 -11.49 -0.47 -7.00
N LEU A 230 -10.38 0.17 -6.61
CA LEU A 230 -9.14 0.27 -7.38
C LEU A 230 -8.06 -0.70 -6.89
N LEU A 231 -8.44 -1.77 -6.17
CA LEU A 231 -7.54 -2.84 -5.73
C LEU A 231 -6.87 -3.53 -6.90
N LEU A 232 -7.66 -3.91 -7.91
CA LEU A 232 -7.18 -4.51 -9.13
C LEU A 232 -6.96 -3.44 -10.22
N PRO A 233 -5.89 -3.56 -11.03
CA PRO A 233 -5.81 -2.81 -12.28
C PRO A 233 -6.94 -3.24 -13.22
N LYS A 234 -7.31 -2.39 -14.19
CA LYS A 234 -8.42 -2.66 -15.11
C LYS A 234 -8.30 -4.06 -15.76
N GLY A 235 -7.18 -4.38 -16.40
CA GLY A 235 -7.12 -5.59 -17.24
C GLY A 235 -7.84 -5.41 -18.58
N ASN A 236 -8.13 -6.51 -19.28
CA ASN A 236 -8.79 -6.53 -20.59
C ASN A 236 -9.61 -7.83 -20.79
N GLU A 237 -10.33 -7.95 -21.90
CA GLU A 237 -11.19 -9.12 -22.19
C GLU A 237 -10.38 -10.42 -22.34
N GLU A 238 -9.14 -10.34 -22.83
CA GLU A 238 -8.25 -11.49 -22.99
C GLU A 238 -7.59 -11.96 -21.68
N GLY A 239 -7.68 -11.14 -20.63
CA GLY A 239 -7.00 -11.30 -19.36
C GLY A 239 -5.55 -10.84 -19.41
N VAL A 240 -5.20 -9.84 -18.59
CA VAL A 240 -3.81 -9.40 -18.43
C VAL A 240 -3.14 -10.25 -17.36
N GLN A 241 -2.01 -10.86 -17.72
CA GLN A 241 -1.21 -11.67 -16.81
C GLN A 241 -0.38 -10.81 -15.86
N PHE A 242 -0.43 -11.16 -14.58
CA PHE A 242 0.33 -10.52 -13.52
C PHE A 242 1.01 -11.58 -12.65
N ARG A 243 2.15 -11.22 -12.07
CA ARG A 243 2.78 -12.00 -11.00
C ARG A 243 2.09 -11.63 -9.69
N LEU A 244 1.77 -12.62 -8.86
CA LEU A 244 1.35 -12.45 -7.49
C LEU A 244 2.43 -13.10 -6.62
N LEU A 245 3.19 -12.29 -5.91
CA LEU A 245 4.21 -12.72 -4.97
C LEU A 245 3.62 -12.71 -3.56
N VAL A 246 3.97 -13.64 -2.69
CA VAL A 246 3.60 -13.59 -1.28
C VAL A 246 4.87 -13.83 -0.50
N ALA A 247 5.21 -12.90 0.39
CA ALA A 247 6.30 -13.05 1.34
C ALA A 247 5.72 -13.17 2.75
N VAL A 248 6.13 -14.22 3.46
CA VAL A 248 5.80 -14.43 4.88
C VAL A 248 7.03 -14.12 5.71
N THR A 249 6.89 -13.21 6.67
CA THR A 249 7.99 -12.66 7.46
C THR A 249 7.75 -12.81 8.96
N ASP A 250 8.82 -12.70 9.75
CA ASP A 250 8.79 -12.88 11.20
C ASP A 250 8.21 -11.64 11.90
N ALA A 251 6.99 -11.78 12.43
CA ALA A 251 6.28 -10.66 13.05
C ALA A 251 7.04 -10.06 14.24
N GLN A 252 7.84 -10.86 14.96
CA GLN A 252 8.64 -10.36 16.10
C GLN A 252 9.71 -9.36 15.67
N GLN A 253 10.21 -9.49 14.44
CA GLN A 253 11.19 -8.57 13.87
C GLN A 253 10.52 -7.37 13.20
N ASP A 254 9.28 -7.55 12.77
CA ASP A 254 8.57 -6.58 11.93
C ASP A 254 7.70 -5.62 12.73
N VAL A 255 7.16 -6.01 13.90
CA VAL A 255 6.26 -5.13 14.64
C VAL A 255 7.01 -4.00 15.33
N ASN A 256 6.57 -2.76 15.08
CA ASN A 256 7.17 -1.56 15.67
C ASN A 256 6.65 -1.25 17.07
N ASP A 257 5.34 -1.36 17.29
CA ASP A 257 4.69 -1.02 18.56
C ASP A 257 3.57 -2.03 18.86
N GLU A 258 3.68 -2.70 20.02
CA GLU A 258 2.72 -3.71 20.45
C GLU A 258 1.31 -3.18 20.67
N SER A 259 1.17 -1.88 21.00
CA SER A 259 -0.14 -1.25 21.19
C SER A 259 -0.94 -1.15 19.88
N ILE A 260 -0.27 -1.23 18.73
CA ILE A 260 -0.86 -1.15 17.39
C ILE A 260 -1.24 -2.53 16.83
N ILE A 261 -0.73 -3.62 17.44
CA ILE A 261 -1.04 -5.03 17.07
C ILE A 261 -2.52 -5.36 17.24
N THR A 262 -3.22 -4.66 18.13
CA THR A 262 -4.65 -4.90 18.41
C THR A 262 -5.58 -4.45 17.28
N MET A 263 -5.07 -3.75 16.27
CA MET A 263 -5.86 -3.32 15.13
C MET A 263 -5.92 -4.43 14.08
N ASN A 264 -7.12 -4.99 13.88
CA ASN A 264 -7.41 -5.97 12.82
C ASN A 264 -7.21 -5.44 11.39
N LYS A 265 -6.77 -4.17 11.24
CA LYS A 265 -6.51 -3.50 9.96
C LYS A 265 -5.14 -2.83 10.03
N TYR A 266 -4.25 -3.20 9.12
CA TYR A 266 -2.99 -2.49 8.92
C TYR A 266 -3.28 -1.14 8.25
N HIS A 267 -2.76 -0.05 8.82
CA HIS A 267 -2.90 1.29 8.26
C HIS A 267 -1.60 1.69 7.56
N HIS A 268 -1.60 1.68 6.23
CA HIS A 268 -0.44 2.03 5.40
C HIS A 268 0.02 3.49 5.55
N TYR A 269 -0.80 4.35 6.15
CA TYR A 269 -0.48 5.74 6.51
C TYR A 269 -0.07 5.91 7.98
N GLY A 270 0.22 4.80 8.66
CA GLY A 270 0.56 4.76 10.08
C GLY A 270 -0.65 4.82 11.00
N VAL A 271 -0.42 4.50 12.27
CA VAL A 271 -1.41 4.60 13.35
C VAL A 271 -0.87 5.58 14.38
N ARG A 272 -1.62 6.65 14.65
CA ARG A 272 -1.24 7.68 15.63
C ARG A 272 0.17 8.26 15.40
N GLY A 273 0.57 8.41 14.13
CA GLY A 273 1.88 8.93 13.74
C GLY A 273 3.03 7.93 13.83
N VAL A 274 2.75 6.66 14.15
CA VAL A 274 3.74 5.57 14.19
C VAL A 274 3.48 4.60 13.05
N GLN A 275 4.54 4.28 12.30
CA GLN A 275 4.48 3.21 11.31
C GLN A 275 4.49 1.86 12.04
N PRO A 276 3.47 1.00 11.87
CA PRO A 276 3.37 -0.22 12.65
C PRO A 276 4.36 -1.32 12.24
N ASP A 277 4.92 -1.22 11.03
CA ASP A 277 5.96 -2.11 10.50
C ASP A 277 7.33 -1.46 10.59
N LYS A 278 8.31 -2.14 11.18
CA LYS A 278 9.72 -1.72 11.23
C LYS A 278 10.42 -1.87 9.89
N ARG A 279 9.91 -2.72 8.99
CA ARG A 279 10.50 -2.95 7.68
C ARG A 279 10.29 -1.73 6.77
N PRO A 280 11.21 -1.48 5.81
CA PRO A 280 11.02 -0.46 4.80
C PRO A 280 9.71 -0.66 4.03
N PHE A 281 9.05 0.43 3.64
CA PHE A 281 7.90 0.36 2.74
C PHE A 281 8.30 -0.33 1.43
N GLY A 282 7.57 -1.38 1.05
CA GLY A 282 7.87 -2.16 -0.15
C GLY A 282 8.57 -3.49 0.11
N TYR A 283 9.04 -3.74 1.34
CA TYR A 283 9.76 -4.97 1.69
C TYR A 283 8.99 -6.25 1.29
N PRO A 284 9.65 -7.26 0.67
CA PRO A 284 11.08 -7.34 0.34
C PRO A 284 11.46 -6.83 -1.07
N LEU A 285 10.54 -6.15 -1.76
CA LEU A 285 10.71 -5.67 -3.13
C LEU A 285 11.05 -4.17 -3.22
N ASP A 286 11.33 -3.54 -2.08
CA ASP A 286 11.83 -2.17 -2.05
C ASP A 286 13.19 -2.10 -2.73
N ARG A 287 14.10 -3.06 -2.50
CA ARG A 287 15.45 -3.05 -3.08
C ARG A 287 15.53 -3.74 -4.45
N ARG A 288 16.60 -3.43 -5.19
CA ARG A 288 16.92 -4.11 -6.45
C ARG A 288 17.15 -5.61 -6.23
N VAL A 289 16.49 -6.43 -7.07
CA VAL A 289 16.70 -7.88 -7.14
C VAL A 289 17.49 -8.19 -8.42
N PRO A 290 18.83 -8.35 -8.36
CA PRO A 290 19.64 -8.60 -9.55
C PRO A 290 19.47 -10.01 -10.11
N ASP A 291 19.09 -10.97 -9.26
CA ASP A 291 18.84 -12.36 -9.62
C ASP A 291 17.45 -12.78 -9.13
N GLU A 292 16.52 -13.01 -10.06
CA GLU A 292 15.13 -13.38 -9.74
C GLU A 292 15.05 -14.79 -9.13
N HIS A 293 16.05 -15.67 -9.32
CA HIS A 293 16.06 -17.01 -8.72
C HIS A 293 16.06 -17.00 -7.19
N ILE A 294 16.40 -15.86 -6.56
CA ILE A 294 16.31 -15.71 -5.10
C ILE A 294 14.89 -15.96 -4.58
N VAL A 295 13.86 -15.71 -5.40
CA VAL A 295 12.46 -15.98 -5.05
C VAL A 295 12.21 -17.48 -4.89
N ASP A 296 12.83 -18.32 -5.74
CA ASP A 296 12.71 -19.79 -5.66
C ASP A 296 13.56 -20.38 -4.52
N GLU A 297 14.61 -19.67 -4.12
CA GLU A 297 15.55 -20.10 -3.09
C GLU A 297 15.11 -19.78 -1.65
N VAL A 298 14.21 -18.81 -1.46
CA VAL A 298 13.71 -18.36 -0.16
C VAL A 298 12.36 -19.02 0.12
N PRO A 299 12.28 -20.04 1.01
CA PRO A 299 11.09 -20.88 1.13
C PRO A 299 9.82 -20.13 1.59
N ASN A 300 9.99 -19.04 2.33
CA ASN A 300 8.92 -18.19 2.84
C ASN A 300 8.48 -17.10 1.85
N ILE A 301 8.99 -17.13 0.61
CA ILE A 301 8.52 -16.30 -0.49
C ILE A 301 8.05 -17.24 -1.61
N LYS A 302 6.90 -16.95 -2.23
CA LYS A 302 6.41 -17.70 -3.39
C LYS A 302 5.76 -16.75 -4.38
N GLU A 303 5.91 -17.01 -5.67
CA GLU A 303 5.13 -16.34 -6.71
C GLU A 303 4.20 -17.29 -7.47
N THR A 304 3.11 -16.74 -8.00
CA THR A 304 2.19 -17.41 -8.91
C THR A 304 1.69 -16.45 -9.97
N MET A 305 1.31 -16.97 -11.13
CA MET A 305 0.75 -16.17 -12.22
C MET A 305 -0.77 -16.09 -12.09
N VAL A 306 -1.31 -14.87 -12.13
CA VAL A 306 -2.75 -14.60 -12.09
C VAL A 306 -3.16 -13.81 -13.31
N LYS A 307 -4.44 -13.91 -13.70
CA LYS A 307 -5.01 -13.13 -14.80
C LYS A 307 -6.14 -12.26 -14.30
N VAL A 308 -6.10 -10.96 -14.62
CA VAL A 308 -7.20 -10.03 -14.34
C VAL A 308 -7.91 -9.71 -15.65
N TYR A 309 -9.22 -9.90 -15.64
CA TYR A 309 -10.09 -9.67 -16.79
C TYR A 309 -10.88 -8.39 -16.60
N ASN A 310 -11.16 -7.70 -17.70
CA ASN A 310 -12.18 -6.66 -17.76
C ASN A 310 -13.16 -7.02 -18.86
N HIS A 311 -14.42 -7.22 -18.49
CA HIS A 311 -15.45 -7.61 -19.45
C HIS A 311 -16.16 -6.41 -20.10
N ASN A 312 -15.63 -5.19 -19.92
CA ASN A 312 -16.26 -3.91 -20.30
C ASN A 312 -17.74 -3.80 -19.87
N VAL A 313 -18.13 -4.52 -18.81
CA VAL A 313 -19.48 -4.47 -18.26
C VAL A 313 -19.66 -3.12 -17.57
N PHE A 314 -20.76 -2.45 -17.90
CA PHE A 314 -21.23 -1.25 -17.23
C PHE A 314 -22.47 -1.58 -16.41
N ILE A 315 -22.40 -1.40 -15.10
CA ILE A 315 -23.50 -1.62 -14.17
C ILE A 315 -24.16 -0.26 -13.88
N PRO A 316 -25.35 0.04 -14.44
CA PRO A 316 -26.06 1.28 -14.14
C PRO A 316 -26.62 1.26 -12.71
N ILE A 317 -26.84 2.43 -12.12
CA ILE A 317 -27.56 2.53 -10.84
C ILE A 317 -29.01 2.10 -11.07
N PRO A 318 -29.60 1.25 -10.22
CA PRO A 318 -31.01 0.91 -10.33
C PRO A 318 -31.85 2.20 -10.38
N HIS A 319 -32.62 2.38 -11.46
CA HIS A 319 -33.64 3.43 -11.51
C HIS A 319 -34.81 2.98 -10.63
N ASN A 320 -34.90 3.55 -9.43
CA ASN A 320 -36.12 3.52 -8.62
C ASN A 320 -36.99 4.74 -8.94
#